data_AF-A0A2V7UPC6-F1
#
_entry.id   AF-A0A2V7UPC6-F1
#
_cell.length_a   1.000
_cell.length_b   1.000
_cell.length_c   1.000
_cell.angle_alpha   90.00
_cell.angle_beta   90.00
_cell.angle_gamma   90.00
#
_symmetry.space_group_name_H-M   'P 1'
#
loop_
_entity.id
_entity.type
_entity.pdbx_description
1 polymer ?
#
loop_
_entity_poly.entity_id
_entity_poly.type
_entity_poly.pdbx_seq_one_letter_code
_entity_poly.pdbx_strand_id
1 'polypeptide(L)'
;MRVDLRDLTDGPASYGPGQLQVIFERIFDENRTRDFAFRKQDVTVSSPGTAFAKGRWTRRARPGGQETVETLTFTLREENRDWRINEILASR
;
A
#
# COMPACT_ATOMS: atom_id res chain seq x y z
N MET A 1 3.46 -9.31 -7.17
CA MET A 1 2.77 -8.63 -6.05
C MET A 1 1.40 -8.18 -6.54
N ARG A 2 0.34 -8.42 -5.77
CA ARG A 2 -1.01 -7.97 -6.09
C ARG A 2 -1.24 -6.56 -5.53
N VAL A 3 -1.84 -5.68 -6.30
CA VAL A 3 -2.09 -4.29 -5.91
C VAL A 3 -3.51 -3.91 -6.30
N ASP A 4 -4.27 -3.39 -5.34
CA ASP A 4 -5.60 -2.82 -5.53
C ASP A 4 -5.64 -1.48 -4.79
N LEU A 5 -5.24 -0.41 -5.48
CA LEU A 5 -5.24 0.95 -4.96
C LEU A 5 -6.35 1.73 -5.67
N ARG A 6 -7.53 1.73 -5.05
CA ARG A 6 -8.71 2.42 -5.59
C ARG A 6 -8.37 3.88 -5.89
N ASP A 7 -8.90 4.36 -7.01
CA ASP A 7 -8.68 5.72 -7.53
C ASP A 7 -7.23 6.05 -7.96
N LEU A 8 -6.28 5.12 -7.82
CA LEU A 8 -4.88 5.28 -8.22
C LEU A 8 -4.48 4.28 -9.31
N THR A 9 -5.20 3.16 -9.43
CA THR A 9 -5.07 2.18 -10.52
C THR A 9 -6.43 1.88 -11.14
N ASP A 10 -6.43 1.32 -12.36
CA ASP A 10 -7.65 0.93 -13.09
C ASP A 10 -8.38 -0.30 -12.49
N GLY A 11 -8.03 -0.68 -11.26
CA GLY A 11 -8.54 -1.85 -10.54
C GLY A 11 -7.45 -2.77 -9.99
N PRO A 12 -7.83 -3.94 -9.45
CA PRO A 12 -6.90 -4.92 -8.92
C PRO A 12 -6.06 -5.56 -10.02
N ALA A 13 -4.74 -5.55 -9.86
CA ALA A 13 -3.80 -6.12 -10.82
C ALA A 13 -2.58 -6.76 -10.15
N SER A 14 -1.86 -7.59 -10.89
CA SER A 14 -0.59 -8.19 -10.44
C SER A 14 0.56 -7.59 -11.21
N TYR A 15 1.59 -7.16 -10.48
CA TYR A 15 2.76 -6.50 -11.03
C TYR A 15 4.05 -7.20 -10.63
N GLY A 16 5.01 -7.22 -11.55
CA GLY A 16 6.41 -7.53 -11.27
C GLY A 16 7.15 -6.32 -10.68
N PRO A 17 8.37 -6.51 -10.13
CA PRO A 17 9.12 -5.44 -9.46
C PRO A 17 9.35 -4.18 -10.31
N GLY A 18 9.72 -4.34 -11.59
CA GLY A 18 9.93 -3.19 -12.49
C GLY A 18 8.65 -2.42 -12.80
N GLN A 19 7.50 -3.11 -12.94
CA GLN A 19 6.21 -2.46 -13.15
C GLN A 19 5.77 -1.67 -11.91
N LEU A 20 6.04 -2.20 -10.71
CA LEU A 20 5.74 -1.52 -9.46
C LEU A 20 6.52 -0.23 -9.30
N GLN A 21 7.79 -0.20 -9.72
CA GLN A 21 8.59 1.02 -9.69
C GLN A 21 7.92 2.14 -10.50
N VAL A 22 7.52 1.85 -11.74
CA VAL A 22 6.86 2.82 -12.62
C VAL A 22 5.53 3.30 -12.03
N ILE A 23 4.72 2.38 -11.51
CA ILE A 23 3.40 2.72 -10.96
C ILE A 23 3.52 3.55 -9.69
N PHE A 24 4.41 3.18 -8.77
CA PHE A 24 4.60 3.94 -7.54
C PHE A 24 5.22 5.31 -7.79
N GLU A 25 6.16 5.42 -8.72
CA GLU A 25 6.73 6.71 -9.14
C GLU A 25 5.61 7.64 -9.63
N ARG A 26 4.74 7.16 -10.52
CA ARG A 26 3.58 7.92 -10.99
C ARG A 26 2.62 8.30 -9.85
N ILE A 27 2.29 7.37 -8.96
CA ILE A 27 1.40 7.64 -7.83
C ILE A 27 1.97 8.74 -6.93
N PHE A 28 3.27 8.69 -6.61
CA PHE A 28 3.91 9.67 -5.73
C PHE A 28 4.19 11.02 -6.41
N ASP A 29 4.30 11.06 -7.73
CA ASP A 29 4.36 12.32 -8.49
C ASP A 29 2.98 13.00 -8.53
N GLU A 30 1.91 12.23 -8.77
CA GLU A 30 0.54 12.75 -8.86
C GLU A 30 -0.08 13.07 -7.47
N ASN A 31 0.41 12.42 -6.41
CA ASN A 31 -0.13 12.52 -5.06
C ASN A 31 0.94 12.83 -4.02
N ARG A 32 0.72 13.91 -3.26
CA ARG A 32 1.57 14.23 -2.11
C ARG A 32 1.08 13.48 -0.87
N THR A 33 1.90 12.58 -0.34
CA THR A 33 1.69 12.00 1.00
C THR A 33 1.78 13.12 2.06
N ARG A 34 0.73 13.24 2.89
CA ARG A 34 0.66 14.19 4.01
C ARG A 34 0.97 13.51 5.33
N ASP A 35 0.39 12.32 5.51
CA ASP A 35 0.61 11.47 6.67
C ASP A 35 0.56 10.01 6.24
N PHE A 36 1.45 9.20 6.78
CA PHE A 36 1.46 7.76 6.57
C PHE A 36 2.00 7.09 7.81
N ALA A 37 1.13 6.36 8.52
CA ALA A 37 1.45 5.82 9.83
C ALA A 37 1.13 4.33 9.93
N PHE A 38 2.09 3.58 10.46
CA PHE A 38 1.92 2.23 11.01
C PHE A 38 2.28 2.25 12.48
N ARG A 39 1.39 1.77 13.33
CA ARG A 39 1.73 1.50 14.72
C ARG A 39 1.98 0.01 14.89
N LYS A 40 2.81 -0.36 15.87
CA LYS A 40 3.14 -1.78 16.12
C LYS A 40 1.88 -2.63 16.34
N GLN A 41 0.87 -2.07 17.00
CA GLN A 41 -0.42 -2.72 17.22
C GLN A 41 -1.24 -2.96 15.95
N ASP A 42 -0.89 -2.30 14.84
CA ASP A 42 -1.61 -2.44 13.55
C ASP A 42 -1.03 -3.60 12.70
N VAL A 43 -0.06 -4.34 13.24
CA VAL A 43 0.53 -5.55 12.63
C VAL A 43 0.01 -6.79 13.35
N THR A 44 -0.64 -7.68 12.61
CA THR A 44 -1.14 -8.96 13.11
C THR A 44 -0.48 -10.12 12.37
N VAL A 45 0.18 -11.02 13.11
CA VAL A 45 0.62 -12.31 12.56
C VAL A 45 -0.56 -13.27 12.58
N SER A 46 -1.08 -13.65 11.41
CA SER A 46 -2.29 -14.48 11.31
C SER A 46 -2.00 -15.97 11.36
N SER A 47 -0.84 -16.37 10.84
CA SER A 47 -0.38 -17.75 10.74
C SER A 47 1.14 -17.76 10.52
N PRO A 48 1.83 -18.90 10.70
CA PRO A 48 3.25 -19.01 10.38
C PRO A 48 3.55 -18.47 8.96
N GLY A 49 4.53 -17.57 8.86
CA GLY A 49 4.94 -16.94 7.61
C GLY A 49 3.91 -16.00 6.97
N THR A 50 2.86 -15.57 7.69
CA THR A 50 1.85 -14.61 7.18
C THR A 50 1.52 -13.55 8.21
N ALA A 51 1.61 -12.28 7.80
CA ALA A 51 1.20 -11.16 8.62
C ALA A 51 0.40 -10.13 7.80
N PHE A 52 -0.40 -9.34 8.49
CA PHE A 52 -1.12 -8.21 7.93
C PHE A 52 -0.68 -6.95 8.65
N ALA A 53 -0.29 -5.92 7.90
CA ALA A 53 -0.01 -4.59 8.44
C ALA A 53 -1.05 -3.62 7.88
N LYS A 54 -1.76 -2.92 8.77
CA LYS A 54 -2.74 -1.90 8.39
C LYS A 54 -2.20 -0.52 8.72
N GLY A 55 -2.32 0.41 7.80
CA GLY A 55 -1.82 1.77 7.98
C GLY A 55 -2.80 2.79 7.43
N ARG A 56 -2.89 3.95 8.08
CA ARG A 56 -3.67 5.07 7.55
C ARG A 56 -2.78 5.90 6.64
N TRP A 57 -3.25 6.16 5.43
CA TRP A 57 -2.59 7.01 4.45
C TRP A 57 -3.45 8.23 4.16
N THR A 58 -2.92 9.41 4.46
CA THR A 58 -3.51 10.69 4.08
C THR A 58 -2.70 11.25 2.92
N ARG A 59 -3.35 11.46 1.78
CA ARG A 59 -2.74 12.00 0.56
C ARG A 59 -3.53 13.18 0.02
N ARG A 60 -2.88 13.99 -0.80
CA ARG A 60 -3.51 15.09 -1.53
C ARG A 60 -3.16 14.97 -3.01
N ALA A 61 -4.17 14.95 -3.87
CA ALA A 61 -3.98 14.98 -5.31
C ALA A 61 -3.55 16.40 -5.74
N ARG A 62 -2.34 16.54 -6.31
CA ARG A 62 -1.76 17.82 -6.78
C ARG A 62 -1.75 18.97 -5.75
N PRO A 63 -1.04 20.09 -6.02
CA PRO A 63 -1.14 21.29 -5.17
C PRO A 63 -2.58 21.85 -5.18
N GLY A 64 -3.23 21.89 -4.01
CA GLY A 64 -4.57 22.48 -3.82
C GLY A 64 -5.75 21.50 -3.85
N GLY A 65 -5.52 20.20 -4.09
CA GLY A 65 -6.59 19.19 -4.03
C GLY A 65 -7.11 18.91 -2.61
N GLN A 66 -8.26 18.24 -2.53
CA GLN A 66 -8.80 17.73 -1.26
C GLN A 66 -7.94 16.61 -0.70
N GLU A 67 -7.90 16.50 0.62
CA GLU A 67 -7.25 15.37 1.28
C GLU A 67 -8.12 14.12 1.15
N THR A 68 -7.47 13.03 0.75
CA THR A 68 -8.06 11.69 0.72
C THR A 68 -7.39 10.87 1.81
N VAL A 69 -8.20 10.19 2.60
CA VAL A 69 -7.75 9.29 3.67
C VAL A 69 -8.17 7.88 3.30
N GLU A 70 -7.22 6.96 3.30
CA GLU A 70 -7.46 5.55 3.02
C GLU A 70 -6.75 4.70 4.07
N THR A 71 -7.31 3.52 4.33
CA THR A 71 -6.61 2.45 5.05
C THR A 71 -5.93 1.57 4.02
N LEU A 72 -4.60 1.48 4.10
CA LEU A 72 -3.82 0.52 3.33
C LEU A 72 -3.63 -0.75 4.16
N THR A 73 -3.93 -1.90 3.59
CA THR A 73 -3.62 -3.22 4.15
C THR A 73 -2.52 -3.86 3.32
N PHE A 74 -1.43 -4.25 3.99
CA PHE A 74 -0.32 -4.98 3.41
C PHE A 74 -0.37 -6.41 3.89
N THR A 75 -0.46 -7.35 2.96
CA THR A 75 -0.25 -8.77 3.28
C THR A 75 1.22 -9.09 3.11
N LEU A 76 1.85 -9.48 4.21
CA LEU A 76 3.24 -9.87 4.28
C LEU A 76 3.34 -11.39 4.27
N ARG A 77 4.28 -11.91 3.49
CA ARG A 77 4.66 -13.33 3.49
C ARG A 77 6.13 -13.47 3.81
N GLU A 78 6.45 -14.47 4.61
CA GLU A 78 7.84 -14.82 4.89
C GLU A 78 8.42 -15.64 3.73
N GLU A 79 9.54 -15.16 3.19
CA GLU A 79 10.28 -15.79 2.11
C GLU A 79 11.78 -15.74 2.47
N ASN A 80 12.44 -16.89 2.53
CA ASN A 80 13.87 -16.99 2.86
C ASN A 80 14.27 -16.27 4.18
N ARG A 81 13.43 -16.39 5.22
CA ARG A 81 13.59 -15.72 6.53
C ARG A 81 13.47 -14.19 6.51
N ASP A 82 12.93 -13.62 5.43
CA ASP A 82 12.64 -12.20 5.30
C ASP A 82 11.15 -11.98 4.99
N TRP A 83 10.61 -10.81 5.32
CA TRP A 83 9.21 -10.47 5.07
C TRP A 83 9.07 -9.68 3.77
N ARG A 84 8.23 -10.18 2.86
CA ARG A 84 7.91 -9.54 1.58
C ARG A 84 6.46 -9.09 1.55
N ILE A 85 6.22 -7.92 0.97
CA ILE A 85 4.87 -7.47 0.65
C ILE A 85 4.39 -8.30 -0.54
N ASN A 86 3.34 -9.08 -0.32
CA ASN A 86 2.71 -9.88 -1.37
C ASN A 86 1.48 -9.18 -1.96
N GLU A 87 0.75 -8.43 -1.13
CA GLU A 87 -0.44 -7.70 -1.53
C GLU A 87 -0.52 -6.32 -0.88
N ILE A 88 -1.04 -5.32 -1.61
CA ILE A 88 -1.43 -4.01 -1.08
C ILE A 88 -2.88 -3.72 -1.49
N LEU A 89 -3.73 -3.45 -0.51
CA LEU A 89 -5.14 -3.12 -0.71
C LEU A 89 -5.45 -1.75 -0.09
N ALA A 90 -6.18 -0.91 -0.82
CA ALA A 90 -6.76 0.33 -0.28
C ALA A 90 -8.27 0.16 -0.01
N SER A 91 -8.71 0.63 1.16
CA SER A 91 -10.12 0.76 1.51
C SER A 91 -10.39 2.10 2.18
N ARG A 92 -11.56 2.68 1.91
CA ARG A 92 -12.04 3.90 2.57
C ARG A 92 -12.80 3.58 3.86
#